data_AF-A0A6A7Z3X0-F1
#
_entry.id   AF-A0A6A7Z3X0-F1
#
_cell.length_a   1.000
_cell.length_b   1.000
_cell.length_c   1.000
_cell.angle_alpha   90.00
_cell.angle_beta   90.00
_cell.angle_gamma   90.00
#
_symmetry.space_group_name_H-M   'P 1'
#
loop_
_entity.id
_entity.type
_entity.pdbx_description
1 polymer ?
#
loop_
_entity_poly.entity_id
_entity_poly.type
_entity_poly.pdbx_seq_one_letter_code
_entity_poly.pdbx_strand_id
1 'polypeptide(L)'
;MSTKKPAAPEKNASPHQDTHPAHHIPHAKNPGGVHTGDEANVPLGGTIYASTPITFNEDRPSIKVKVRNTGDRPIQVGSHFHFFEANRALAFDREAAYGKRLNITATTAIRFEPGDEIEVSLVPYGGKQTLYGFNNLVDGWAPQSSVSGKERPEKLQAIQRAVERGFKFNTPPAK
;
A
#
# COMPACT_ATOMS: atom_id res chain seq x y z
N MET A 1 -4.91 -73.04 22.16
CA MET A 1 -6.00 -72.17 22.60
C MET A 1 -5.41 -70.84 23.04
N SER A 2 -5.80 -69.76 22.37
CA SER A 2 -5.24 -68.41 22.48
C SER A 2 -6.05 -67.60 23.50
N THR A 3 -5.41 -67.02 24.52
CA THR A 3 -6.03 -66.01 25.42
C THR A 3 -4.92 -65.03 25.87
N LYS A 4 -4.72 -63.90 25.18
CA LYS A 4 -5.42 -62.60 25.26
C LYS A 4 -5.07 -61.81 26.54
N LYS A 5 -4.15 -60.87 26.36
CA LYS A 5 -3.71 -59.82 27.30
C LYS A 5 -4.76 -58.68 27.31
N PRO A 6 -5.26 -58.19 28.47
CA PRO A 6 -5.99 -56.92 28.54
C PRO A 6 -5.03 -55.83 29.11
N ALA A 7 -4.77 -54.74 28.38
CA ALA A 7 -5.59 -53.52 28.18
C ALA A 7 -5.16 -52.41 29.16
N ALA A 8 -4.59 -51.33 28.61
CA ALA A 8 -4.15 -50.12 29.28
C ALA A 8 -5.35 -49.20 29.61
N PRO A 9 -5.24 -48.26 30.58
CA PRO A 9 -6.39 -47.49 31.05
C PRO A 9 -6.84 -46.42 30.04
N GLU A 10 -8.13 -46.41 29.76
CA GLU A 10 -8.84 -45.37 29.01
C GLU A 10 -8.78 -44.03 29.77
N LYS A 11 -8.32 -42.98 29.08
CA LYS A 11 -8.47 -41.60 29.55
C LYS A 11 -9.91 -41.16 29.29
N ASN A 12 -10.66 -40.94 30.38
CA ASN A 12 -11.99 -40.35 30.35
C ASN A 12 -11.99 -39.03 29.57
N ALA A 13 -12.70 -39.00 28.43
CA ALA A 13 -13.02 -37.79 27.69
C ALA A 13 -14.18 -37.05 28.37
N SER A 14 -14.03 -35.74 28.55
CA SER A 14 -15.07 -34.85 29.09
C SER A 14 -16.37 -34.90 28.27
N PRO A 15 -17.54 -34.73 28.90
CA PRO A 15 -18.86 -34.94 28.29
C PRO A 15 -19.33 -33.83 27.33
N HIS A 16 -18.48 -32.84 27.05
CA HIS A 16 -18.76 -31.78 26.07
C HIS A 16 -17.96 -32.05 24.79
N GLN A 17 -18.22 -33.18 24.14
CA GLN A 17 -17.72 -33.43 22.79
C GLN A 17 -18.52 -32.58 21.80
N ASP A 18 -17.78 -31.84 20.98
CA ASP A 18 -18.26 -31.00 19.89
C ASP A 18 -19.30 -31.72 19.02
N THR A 19 -20.55 -31.30 19.12
CA THR A 19 -21.66 -31.76 18.26
C THR A 19 -21.69 -31.03 16.91
N HIS A 20 -20.62 -30.31 16.55
CA HIS A 20 -20.55 -29.65 15.25
C HIS A 20 -20.15 -30.67 14.19
N PRO A 21 -21.02 -30.95 13.20
CA PRO A 21 -20.65 -31.82 12.09
C PRO A 21 -19.42 -31.23 11.41
N ALA A 22 -18.46 -32.09 11.07
CA ALA A 22 -17.25 -31.71 10.35
C ALA A 22 -17.64 -30.93 9.09
N HIS A 23 -17.54 -29.59 9.14
CA HIS A 23 -17.76 -28.74 7.98
C HIS A 23 -16.58 -28.95 7.04
N HIS A 24 -16.73 -29.93 6.14
CA HIS A 24 -15.82 -30.11 5.03
C HIS A 24 -16.04 -28.96 4.04
N ILE A 25 -15.21 -27.93 4.12
CA ILE A 25 -15.18 -26.84 3.15
C ILE A 25 -14.60 -27.42 1.85
N PRO A 26 -15.38 -27.58 0.75
CA PRO A 26 -14.97 -28.43 -0.37
C PRO A 26 -13.75 -27.94 -1.18
N HIS A 27 -13.17 -26.78 -0.87
CA HIS A 27 -12.07 -26.18 -1.65
C HIS A 27 -10.91 -25.61 -0.82
N ALA A 28 -10.84 -25.85 0.48
CA ALA A 28 -9.69 -25.44 1.29
C ALA A 28 -8.55 -26.47 1.20
N LYS A 29 -7.96 -26.66 0.01
CA LYS A 29 -6.59 -27.18 -0.08
C LYS A 29 -5.66 -26.09 0.42
N ASN A 30 -5.48 -26.04 1.73
CA ASN A 30 -4.41 -25.36 2.46
C ASN A 30 -3.88 -24.08 1.76
N PRO A 31 -4.64 -22.97 1.73
CA PRO A 31 -4.20 -21.75 1.09
C PRO A 31 -3.15 -21.09 2.01
N GLY A 32 -1.88 -21.41 1.82
CA GLY A 32 -0.78 -20.64 2.43
C GLY A 32 0.27 -21.42 3.23
N GLY A 33 0.26 -22.76 3.25
CA GLY A 33 1.37 -23.51 3.86
C GLY A 33 1.52 -23.27 5.36
N VAL A 34 0.41 -23.10 6.08
CA VAL A 34 0.42 -22.99 7.54
C VAL A 34 0.84 -24.35 8.11
N HIS A 35 1.87 -24.37 8.96
CA HIS A 35 2.28 -25.57 9.67
C HIS A 35 1.19 -25.93 10.71
N THR A 36 0.49 -27.04 10.49
CA THR A 36 -0.58 -27.58 11.37
C THR A 36 -0.09 -28.01 12.76
N GLY A 37 1.19 -27.83 13.09
CA GLY A 37 1.78 -28.22 14.38
C GLY A 37 1.59 -27.21 15.52
N ASP A 38 1.23 -25.96 15.22
CA ASP A 38 1.20 -24.87 16.20
C ASP A 38 -0.20 -24.59 16.79
N GLU A 39 -1.23 -25.31 16.34
CA GLU A 39 -2.63 -25.10 16.75
C GLU A 39 -2.86 -25.28 18.26
N ALA A 40 -2.06 -26.14 18.92
CA ALA A 40 -2.18 -26.41 20.35
C ALA A 40 -1.72 -25.25 21.26
N ASN A 41 -1.04 -24.23 20.71
CA ASN A 41 -0.47 -23.12 21.47
C ASN A 41 -1.02 -21.74 21.05
N VAL A 42 -2.14 -21.71 20.32
CA VAL A 42 -2.79 -20.46 19.91
C VAL A 42 -3.75 -19.99 21.00
N PRO A 43 -3.62 -18.75 21.50
CA PRO A 43 -4.57 -18.23 22.48
C PRO A 43 -5.98 -18.08 21.89
N LEU A 44 -7.01 -18.01 22.73
CA LEU A 44 -8.38 -17.74 22.26
C LEU A 44 -8.44 -16.42 21.49
N GLY A 45 -8.87 -16.48 20.23
CA GLY A 45 -8.86 -15.33 19.31
C GLY A 45 -7.51 -15.07 18.61
N GLY A 46 -6.52 -15.94 18.80
CA GLY A 46 -5.24 -15.87 18.11
C GLY A 46 -5.31 -16.29 16.65
N THR A 47 -4.33 -15.87 15.86
CA THR A 47 -4.22 -16.15 14.43
C THR A 47 -2.87 -16.78 14.12
N ILE A 48 -2.87 -17.83 13.28
CA ILE A 48 -1.65 -18.41 12.73
C ILE A 48 -1.44 -17.83 11.33
N TYR A 49 -0.34 -17.13 11.11
CA TYR A 49 -0.01 -16.56 9.80
C TYR A 49 0.83 -17.54 8.99
N ALA A 50 0.61 -17.54 7.67
CA ALA A 50 1.56 -18.12 6.74
C ALA A 50 2.88 -17.34 6.78
N SER A 51 4.01 -18.02 6.56
CA SER A 51 5.34 -17.39 6.49
C SER A 51 5.59 -16.65 5.17
N THR A 52 4.74 -16.87 4.16
CA THR A 52 4.90 -16.29 2.83
C THR A 52 4.69 -14.78 2.87
N PRO A 53 5.66 -13.97 2.40
CA PRO A 53 5.52 -12.52 2.37
C PRO A 53 4.42 -12.08 1.39
N ILE A 54 3.70 -11.02 1.75
CA ILE A 54 2.68 -10.41 0.89
C ILE A 54 3.34 -9.34 0.05
N THR A 55 3.30 -9.50 -1.27
CA THR A 55 3.68 -8.46 -2.22
C THR A 55 2.47 -7.64 -2.64
N PHE A 56 2.68 -6.36 -2.96
CA PHE A 56 1.60 -5.44 -3.32
C PHE A 56 2.08 -4.42 -4.36
N ASN A 57 1.13 -3.89 -5.15
CA ASN A 57 1.39 -2.93 -6.24
C ASN A 57 2.35 -3.43 -7.35
N GLU A 58 2.52 -4.74 -7.52
CA GLU A 58 3.47 -5.31 -8.50
C GLU A 58 3.17 -4.91 -9.96
N ASP A 59 1.90 -4.80 -10.32
CA ASP A 59 1.47 -4.50 -11.69
C ASP A 59 1.63 -3.02 -12.09
N ARG A 60 2.18 -2.18 -11.20
CA ARG A 60 2.20 -0.73 -11.38
C ARG A 60 3.61 -0.25 -11.66
N PRO A 61 3.82 0.57 -12.72
CA PRO A 61 5.13 1.15 -12.98
C PRO A 61 5.50 2.08 -11.82
N SER A 62 6.58 1.74 -11.13
CA SER A 62 7.12 2.56 -10.06
C SER A 62 8.20 3.50 -10.59
N ILE A 63 8.20 4.74 -10.12
CA ILE A 63 9.29 5.68 -10.37
C ILE A 63 9.90 6.12 -9.04
N LYS A 64 11.18 6.49 -9.05
CA LYS A 64 11.85 7.04 -7.88
C LYS A 64 12.04 8.54 -8.05
N VAL A 65 11.71 9.30 -7.03
CA VAL A 65 11.82 10.76 -7.03
C VAL A 65 12.51 11.20 -5.75
N LYS A 66 13.51 12.08 -5.89
CA LYS A 66 14.16 12.73 -4.74
C LYS A 66 13.32 13.90 -4.28
N VAL A 67 13.02 13.92 -2.98
CA VAL A 67 12.14 14.90 -2.36
C VAL A 67 12.87 15.56 -1.22
N ARG A 68 13.03 16.87 -1.31
CA ARG A 68 13.69 17.68 -0.29
C ARG A 68 12.69 18.59 0.39
N ASN A 69 12.68 18.60 1.72
CA ASN A 69 11.88 19.55 2.48
C ASN A 69 12.65 20.86 2.65
N THR A 70 12.22 21.93 1.98
CA THR A 70 12.83 23.26 2.11
C THR A 70 12.11 24.12 3.16
N GLY A 71 11.14 23.56 3.86
CA GLY A 71 10.42 24.22 4.94
C GLY A 71 11.16 24.15 6.27
N ASP A 72 10.66 24.91 7.23
CA ASP A 72 11.10 24.94 8.63
C ASP A 72 10.36 23.93 9.51
N ARG A 73 9.31 23.28 8.97
CA ARG A 73 8.42 22.37 9.70
C ARG A 73 8.45 20.97 9.09
N PRO A 74 8.27 19.93 9.94
CA PRO A 74 8.16 18.57 9.45
C PRO A 74 6.89 18.38 8.63
N ILE A 75 6.98 17.59 7.56
CA ILE A 75 5.88 17.32 6.64
C ILE A 75 5.70 15.81 6.54
N GLN A 76 4.46 15.33 6.68
CA GLN A 76 4.13 13.91 6.55
C GLN A 76 3.10 13.71 5.45
N VAL A 77 3.38 12.78 4.53
CA VAL A 77 2.54 12.50 3.36
C VAL A 77 2.09 11.04 3.39
N GLY A 78 0.77 10.83 3.33
CA GLY A 78 0.15 9.50 3.38
C GLY A 78 0.23 8.71 2.07
N SER A 79 -0.01 7.41 2.16
CA SER A 79 0.10 6.45 1.05
C SER A 79 -0.77 6.76 -0.17
N HIS A 80 -1.96 7.34 0.04
CA HIS A 80 -2.97 7.62 -0.99
C HIS A 80 -3.15 9.11 -1.25
N PHE A 81 -2.20 9.95 -0.84
CA PHE A 81 -2.22 11.36 -1.17
C PHE A 81 -1.68 11.59 -2.58
N HIS A 82 -2.28 12.51 -3.34
CA HIS A 82 -1.80 12.84 -4.68
C HIS A 82 -0.49 13.59 -4.57
N PHE A 83 0.62 12.92 -4.88
CA PHE A 83 1.95 13.40 -4.52
C PHE A 83 2.29 14.73 -5.20
N PHE A 84 1.81 14.96 -6.43
CA PHE A 84 1.88 16.23 -7.15
C PHE A 84 1.36 17.43 -6.32
N GLU A 85 0.30 17.21 -5.54
CA GLU A 85 -0.38 18.23 -4.74
C GLU A 85 0.14 18.29 -3.31
N ALA A 86 1.24 17.60 -3.00
CA ALA A 86 1.84 17.63 -1.66
C ALA A 86 2.34 19.04 -1.33
N ASN A 87 2.59 19.28 -0.04
CA ASN A 87 2.94 20.59 0.52
C ASN A 87 3.93 21.37 -0.39
N ARG A 88 3.64 22.66 -0.60
CA ARG A 88 4.43 23.56 -1.45
C ARG A 88 5.91 23.65 -1.04
N ALA A 89 6.23 23.43 0.24
CA ALA A 89 7.59 23.46 0.77
C ALA A 89 8.43 22.23 0.38
N LEU A 90 7.83 21.17 -0.15
CA LEU A 90 8.57 20.04 -0.70
C LEU A 90 9.02 20.38 -2.13
N ALA A 91 10.33 20.33 -2.36
CA ALA A 91 10.96 20.48 -3.66
C ALA A 91 11.27 19.10 -4.24
N PHE A 92 10.64 18.77 -5.37
CA PHE A 92 10.84 17.54 -6.12
C PHE A 92 10.41 17.73 -7.57
N ASP A 93 10.59 16.72 -8.41
CA ASP A 93 10.03 16.71 -9.77
C ASP A 93 8.52 16.44 -9.71
N ARG A 94 7.73 17.51 -9.72
CA ARG A 94 6.27 17.42 -9.67
C ARG A 94 5.68 16.90 -10.98
N GLU A 95 6.31 17.20 -12.12
CA GLU A 95 5.83 16.72 -13.41
C GLU A 95 5.82 15.19 -13.45
N ALA A 96 6.89 14.57 -12.94
CA ALA A 96 6.96 13.12 -12.78
C ALA A 96 5.95 12.56 -11.77
N ALA A 97 5.51 13.35 -10.79
CA ALA A 97 4.57 12.94 -9.74
C ALA A 97 3.08 13.09 -10.10
N TYR A 98 2.77 13.66 -11.26
CA TYR A 98 1.39 13.85 -11.71
C TYR A 98 0.63 12.52 -11.84
N GLY A 99 -0.53 12.41 -11.19
CA GLY A 99 -1.35 11.21 -11.19
C GLY A 99 -0.79 10.04 -10.37
N LYS A 100 0.18 10.31 -9.47
CA LYS A 100 0.87 9.28 -8.67
C LYS A 100 0.71 9.47 -7.17
N ARG A 101 0.88 8.37 -6.45
CA ARG A 101 0.87 8.27 -4.98
C ARG A 101 2.10 7.51 -4.48
N LEU A 102 2.38 7.59 -3.19
CA LEU A 102 3.48 6.85 -2.57
C LEU A 102 3.28 5.33 -2.67
N ASN A 103 4.32 4.61 -3.08
CA ASN A 103 4.35 3.16 -3.13
C ASN A 103 4.76 2.56 -1.77
N ILE A 104 3.92 2.82 -0.77
CA ILE A 104 4.07 2.29 0.58
C ILE A 104 2.83 1.49 0.95
N THR A 105 2.91 0.75 2.05
CA THR A 105 1.78 0.03 2.63
C THR A 105 0.59 0.98 2.81
N ALA A 106 -0.62 0.52 2.48
CA ALA A 106 -1.82 1.31 2.68
C ALA A 106 -1.91 1.78 4.13
N THR A 107 -2.44 2.99 4.36
CA THR A 107 -2.57 3.68 5.67
C THR A 107 -1.29 4.26 6.26
N THR A 108 -0.11 3.88 5.75
CA THR A 108 1.16 4.45 6.23
C THR A 108 1.49 5.79 5.57
N ALA A 109 2.53 6.45 6.08
CA ALA A 109 2.98 7.75 5.61
C ALA A 109 4.50 7.87 5.69
N ILE A 110 5.09 8.72 4.83
CA ILE A 110 6.50 9.10 4.91
C ILE A 110 6.60 10.47 5.54
N ARG A 111 7.55 10.62 6.46
CA ARG A 111 7.86 11.86 7.16
C ARG A 111 9.14 12.47 6.59
N PHE A 112 9.10 13.76 6.34
CA PHE A 112 10.21 14.57 5.87
C PHE A 112 10.54 15.60 6.94
N GLU A 113 11.73 15.51 7.52
CA GLU A 113 12.22 16.51 8.47
C GLU A 113 12.65 17.80 7.74
N PRO A 114 12.68 18.96 8.41
CA PRO A 114 13.17 20.21 7.82
C PRO A 114 14.60 20.06 7.26
N GLY A 115 14.80 20.39 5.98
CA GLY A 115 16.11 20.30 5.31
C GLY A 115 16.50 18.90 4.82
N ASP A 116 15.72 17.87 5.14
CA ASP A 116 16.02 16.49 4.77
C ASP A 116 15.70 16.21 3.29
N GLU A 117 16.45 15.29 2.68
CA GLU A 117 16.28 14.84 1.30
C GLU A 117 16.17 13.31 1.26
N ILE A 118 14.99 12.82 0.86
CA ILE A 118 14.67 11.39 0.82
C ILE A 118 14.25 11.01 -0.60
N GLU A 119 14.72 9.86 -1.07
CA GLU A 119 14.23 9.23 -2.29
C GLU A 119 12.97 8.40 -1.99
N VAL A 120 11.88 8.70 -2.68
CA VAL A 120 10.59 8.00 -2.53
C VAL A 120 10.17 7.30 -3.81
N SER A 121 9.49 6.16 -3.67
CA SER A 121 8.89 5.44 -4.79
C SER A 121 7.44 5.89 -4.98
N LEU A 122 7.07 6.23 -6.21
CA LEU A 122 5.72 6.63 -6.61
C LEU A 122 5.12 5.64 -7.60
N VAL A 123 3.84 5.33 -7.42
CA VAL A 123 3.03 4.50 -8.33
C VAL A 123 1.81 5.27 -8.81
N PRO A 124 1.34 5.04 -10.05
CA PRO A 124 0.13 5.68 -10.56
C PRO A 124 -1.12 5.25 -9.79
N TYR A 125 -2.10 6.16 -9.71
CA TYR A 125 -3.43 5.80 -9.25
C TYR A 125 -4.07 4.76 -10.16
N GLY A 126 -4.92 3.91 -9.56
CA GLY A 126 -5.75 2.95 -10.29
C GLY A 126 -7.15 3.50 -10.56
N GLY A 127 -8.05 2.61 -10.95
CA GLY A 127 -9.45 2.95 -11.23
C GLY A 127 -9.56 3.93 -12.39
N LYS A 128 -10.48 4.89 -12.29
CA LYS A 128 -10.72 5.91 -13.33
C LYS A 128 -9.67 7.02 -13.37
N GLN A 129 -8.73 7.05 -12.42
CA GLN A 129 -7.70 8.10 -12.29
C GLN A 129 -8.29 9.52 -12.22
N THR A 130 -9.45 9.68 -11.57
CA THR A 130 -10.10 10.96 -11.33
C THR A 130 -9.77 11.46 -9.92
N LEU A 131 -9.08 12.59 -9.81
CA LEU A 131 -8.55 13.15 -8.57
C LEU A 131 -9.23 14.49 -8.28
N TYR A 132 -9.93 14.57 -7.14
CA TYR A 132 -10.68 15.75 -6.71
C TYR A 132 -10.28 16.15 -5.29
N GLY A 133 -10.26 17.45 -5.00
CA GLY A 133 -9.98 17.98 -3.66
C GLY A 133 -8.51 18.36 -3.50
N PHE A 134 -7.74 17.63 -2.69
CA PHE A 134 -6.32 17.88 -2.40
C PHE A 134 -5.95 19.38 -2.27
N ASN A 135 -5.32 20.00 -3.28
CA ASN A 135 -5.01 21.43 -3.33
C ASN A 135 -5.67 22.12 -4.55
N ASN A 136 -6.70 21.51 -5.12
CA ASN A 136 -7.46 21.99 -6.27
C ASN A 136 -6.56 22.34 -7.46
N LEU A 137 -5.48 21.55 -7.69
CA LEU A 137 -4.60 21.74 -8.84
C LEU A 137 -5.15 21.02 -10.07
N VAL A 138 -5.67 19.80 -9.87
CA VAL A 138 -6.18 18.95 -10.95
C VAL A 138 -7.71 18.98 -11.02
N ASP A 139 -8.41 18.61 -9.94
CA ASP A 139 -9.89 18.50 -9.88
C ASP A 139 -10.51 17.83 -11.11
N GLY A 140 -9.95 16.70 -11.51
CA GLY A 140 -10.30 16.09 -12.79
C GLY A 140 -9.52 14.82 -13.08
N TRP A 141 -9.44 14.50 -14.35
CA TRP A 141 -8.79 13.28 -14.81
C TRP A 141 -7.27 13.45 -14.86
N ALA A 142 -6.53 12.55 -14.22
CA ALA A 142 -5.07 12.54 -14.15
C ALA A 142 -4.48 11.23 -14.70
N PRO A 143 -4.63 10.98 -16.01
CA PRO A 143 -4.13 9.77 -16.63
C PRO A 143 -2.62 9.79 -16.81
N GLN A 144 -2.01 8.59 -16.76
CA GLN A 144 -0.59 8.42 -17.09
C GLN A 144 -0.34 8.39 -18.61
N SER A 145 -1.36 8.09 -19.42
CA SER A 145 -1.18 7.95 -20.87
C SER A 145 -0.88 9.30 -21.54
N SER A 146 0.21 9.39 -22.29
CA SER A 146 0.41 10.48 -23.25
C SER A 146 -0.26 10.12 -24.57
N VAL A 147 -0.89 11.08 -25.24
CA VAL A 147 -1.40 10.87 -26.62
C VAL A 147 -0.33 11.36 -27.59
N SER A 148 0.17 10.48 -28.45
CA SER A 148 1.09 10.85 -29.55
C SER A 148 2.41 11.52 -29.10
N GLY A 149 3.00 11.06 -27.99
CA GLY A 149 4.28 11.55 -27.49
C GLY A 149 4.27 12.98 -26.93
N LYS A 150 3.10 13.63 -26.87
CA LYS A 150 2.91 14.94 -26.25
C LYS A 150 2.16 14.80 -24.95
N GLU A 151 2.54 15.64 -23.99
CA GLU A 151 1.84 15.79 -22.71
C GLU A 151 0.44 16.37 -22.94
N ARG A 152 -0.54 15.93 -22.14
CA ARG A 152 -1.92 16.43 -22.24
C ARG A 152 -2.00 17.88 -21.74
N PRO A 153 -2.85 18.72 -22.36
CA PRO A 153 -2.98 20.13 -21.97
C PRO A 153 -3.45 20.31 -20.52
N GLU A 154 -4.28 19.40 -20.00
CA GLU A 154 -4.75 19.41 -18.61
C GLU A 154 -3.60 19.29 -17.60
N LYS A 155 -2.63 18.42 -17.89
CA LYS A 155 -1.42 18.27 -17.06
C LYS A 155 -0.57 19.53 -17.10
N LEU A 156 -0.38 20.12 -18.29
CA LEU A 156 0.36 21.38 -18.44
C LEU A 156 -0.31 22.53 -17.66
N GLN A 157 -1.64 22.63 -17.72
CA GLN A 157 -2.40 23.61 -16.94
C GLN A 157 -2.25 23.37 -15.43
N ALA A 158 -2.28 22.12 -14.97
CA ALA A 158 -2.09 21.79 -13.56
C ALA A 158 -0.67 22.17 -13.08
N ILE A 159 0.36 21.92 -13.90
CA ILE A 159 1.75 22.34 -13.63
C ILE A 159 1.84 23.86 -13.55
N GLN A 160 1.24 24.59 -14.50
CA GLN A 160 1.23 26.05 -14.48
C GLN A 160 0.55 26.59 -13.22
N ARG A 161 -0.62 26.06 -12.84
CA ARG A 161 -1.31 26.43 -11.58
C ARG A 161 -0.44 26.15 -10.36
N ALA A 162 0.32 25.05 -10.36
CA ALA A 162 1.23 24.73 -9.28
C ALA A 162 2.38 25.75 -9.18
N VAL A 163 2.93 26.18 -10.32
CA VAL A 163 3.94 27.25 -10.37
C VAL A 163 3.37 28.57 -9.85
N GLU A 164 2.19 28.99 -10.33
CA GLU A 164 1.52 30.23 -9.91
C GLU A 164 1.19 30.23 -8.41
N ARG A 165 0.79 29.09 -7.85
CA ARG A 165 0.50 28.93 -6.41
C ARG A 165 1.75 28.70 -5.54
N GLY A 166 2.95 28.74 -6.13
CA GLY A 166 4.22 28.72 -5.42
C GLY A 166 4.66 27.32 -4.92
N PHE A 167 4.19 26.24 -5.56
CA PHE A 167 4.70 24.91 -5.29
C PHE A 167 6.15 24.79 -5.80
N LYS A 168 7.05 24.26 -4.98
CA LYS A 168 8.47 24.14 -5.34
C LYS A 168 8.73 22.96 -6.27
N PHE A 169 9.59 23.18 -7.26
CA PHE A 169 10.07 22.17 -8.21
C PHE A 169 11.59 22.06 -8.08
N ASN A 170 12.15 20.86 -8.22
CA ASN A 170 13.61 20.66 -8.22
C ASN A 170 14.22 20.92 -9.62
N THR A 171 13.45 20.63 -10.67
CA THR A 171 13.79 20.92 -12.07
C THR A 171 12.78 21.95 -12.60
N PRO A 172 13.20 23.02 -13.29
CA PRO A 172 12.26 23.94 -13.92
C PRO A 172 11.40 23.19 -14.95
N PRO A 173 10.08 23.46 -15.04
CA PRO A 173 9.25 22.85 -16.07
C PRO A 173 9.80 23.20 -17.45
N ALA A 174 9.79 22.24 -18.38
CA ALA A 174 10.20 22.48 -19.75
C ALA A 174 9.34 23.61 -20.35
N LYS A 175 10.02 24.65 -20.86
CA LYS A 175 9.39 25.81 -21.51
C LYS A 175 8.75 25.44 -22.85
#